data_AF-F1KYH5-F1
#
_entry.id   AF-F1KYH5-F1
#
_cell.length_a   1.000
_cell.length_b   1.000
_cell.length_c   1.000
_cell.angle_alpha   90.00
_cell.angle_beta   90.00
_cell.angle_gamma   90.00
#
_symmetry.space_group_name_H-M   'P 1'
#
loop_
_entity.id
_entity.type
_entity.pdbx_description
1 polymer ?
#
loop_
_entity_poly.entity_id
_entity_poly.type
_entity_poly.pdbx_seq_one_letter_code
_entity_poly.pdbx_strand_id
1 'polypeptide(L)'
;MSTQWSPRPYFYPIQIAQYALQYYSRNKTGDEPISVNLDKETSEWIVEGSAKEEVVVRQFFEKSVESNIVEVIPEGKRAAVRLQLNDSTDLDVISFLWKADSSGSFTITAEIVQSKTVVHLHYVHRSDGRCVWQDEDQKKMAYFYELGAHPDPLEWRSICRSVLVDVSRALATASTGKKSPNSVQLHPGDVRALSITFEQHSWIRNLQQRSSAHLERFLVAADWFISNQDQYGGWPVPVERSIAEKRIVLKAGWHSAMAQGHAMSVLTRAYSITHDYKYLRAAMKATLLFKINASEGGVRSELFGHAWYEEYPTQPGTFVLNGFMYSLIGLYELSLMPKQFSGEADKLFQEGIEALRTLLPLFDTGSGSTYDLRHLGLKTAPNLARWDYHTVHIYLLKWLYNITKEKQLNETANRWAAYAQGKRAKHN
;
A
#
# COMPACT_ATOMS: atom_id res chain seq x y z
N MET A 1 2.56 -1.79 -6.34
CA MET A 1 3.89 -1.14 -6.51
C MET A 1 3.72 0.23 -7.14
N SER A 2 4.69 1.11 -6.95
CA SER A 2 4.70 2.46 -7.50
C SER A 2 5.46 2.54 -8.82
N THR A 3 5.03 3.44 -9.70
CA THR A 3 5.78 3.87 -10.90
C THR A 3 6.01 5.39 -10.90
N GLN A 4 5.91 6.03 -9.72
CA GLN A 4 5.83 7.48 -9.59
C GLN A 4 7.07 8.22 -10.12
N TRP A 5 8.26 7.66 -9.92
CA TRP A 5 9.53 8.25 -10.38
C TRP A 5 10.35 7.32 -11.27
N SER A 6 9.83 6.14 -11.57
CA SER A 6 10.49 5.14 -12.40
C SER A 6 9.44 4.40 -13.23
N PRO A 7 9.67 4.17 -14.53
CA PRO A 7 8.79 3.32 -15.34
C PRO A 7 8.87 1.85 -14.89
N ARG A 8 10.00 1.43 -14.29
CA ARG A 8 10.12 0.13 -13.63
C ARG A 8 9.44 0.21 -12.26
N PRO A 9 8.43 -0.64 -11.96
CA PRO A 9 7.76 -0.66 -10.68
C PRO A 9 8.71 -0.88 -9.50
N TYR A 10 8.43 -0.23 -8.38
CA TYR A 10 9.18 -0.39 -7.15
C TYR A 10 8.28 -0.32 -5.90
N PHE A 11 8.75 -0.90 -4.81
CA PHE A 11 8.10 -0.77 -3.51
C PHE A 11 8.39 0.61 -2.93
N TYR A 12 7.35 1.45 -2.82
CA TYR A 12 7.47 2.78 -2.23
C TYR A 12 6.82 2.77 -0.84
N PRO A 13 7.60 2.91 0.25
CA PRO A 13 7.09 2.76 1.61
C PRO A 13 5.87 3.63 1.94
N ILE A 14 5.84 4.87 1.45
CA ILE A 14 4.70 5.77 1.66
C ILE A 14 3.41 5.19 1.07
N GLN A 15 3.44 4.72 -0.17
CA GLN A 15 2.25 4.16 -0.82
C GLN A 15 1.81 2.84 -0.17
N ILE A 16 2.76 2.02 0.31
CA ILE A 16 2.44 0.78 1.02
C ILE A 16 1.78 1.08 2.36
N ALA A 17 2.27 2.08 3.10
CA ALA A 17 1.63 2.49 4.33
C ALA A 17 0.25 3.14 4.11
N GLN A 18 0.11 3.98 3.09
CA GLN A 18 -1.18 4.57 2.74
C GLN A 18 -2.20 3.50 2.33
N TYR A 19 -1.77 2.49 1.56
CA TYR A 19 -2.56 1.29 1.29
C TYR A 19 -3.01 0.64 2.59
N ALA A 20 -2.09 0.34 3.50
CA ALA A 20 -2.40 -0.28 4.78
C ALA A 20 -3.41 0.55 5.60
N LEU A 21 -3.13 1.84 5.80
CA LEU A 21 -3.94 2.75 6.62
C LEU A 21 -5.33 2.99 6.03
N GLN A 22 -5.47 2.98 4.69
CA GLN A 22 -6.76 3.02 4.02
C GLN A 22 -7.57 1.76 4.33
N TYR A 23 -6.97 0.57 4.20
CA TYR A 23 -7.65 -0.68 4.50
C TYR A 23 -7.99 -0.82 5.99
N TYR A 24 -7.09 -0.37 6.88
CA TYR A 24 -7.39 -0.28 8.31
C TYR A 24 -8.62 0.60 8.58
N SER A 25 -8.66 1.79 7.99
CA SER A 25 -9.78 2.73 8.15
C SER A 25 -11.08 2.12 7.64
N ARG A 26 -11.07 1.52 6.44
CA ARG A 26 -12.24 0.83 5.86
C ARG A 26 -12.71 -0.33 6.72
N ASN A 27 -11.80 -1.11 7.31
CA ASN A 27 -12.16 -2.19 8.23
C ASN A 27 -12.84 -1.68 9.51
N LYS A 28 -12.53 -0.44 9.94
CA LYS A 28 -13.11 0.15 11.16
C LYS A 28 -14.44 0.86 10.92
N THR A 29 -14.68 1.33 9.70
CA THR A 29 -15.87 2.14 9.36
C THR A 29 -16.84 1.45 8.41
N GLY A 30 -16.41 0.40 7.72
CA GLY A 30 -17.22 -0.34 6.75
C GLY A 30 -17.96 -1.52 7.39
N ASP A 31 -18.81 -2.15 6.58
CA ASP A 31 -19.59 -3.33 6.97
C ASP A 31 -18.71 -4.58 7.13
N GLU A 32 -19.19 -5.54 7.92
CA GLU A 32 -18.54 -6.84 8.03
C GLU A 32 -18.50 -7.57 6.67
N PRO A 33 -17.38 -8.24 6.34
CA PRO A 33 -17.24 -8.90 5.05
C PRO A 33 -18.20 -10.09 4.92
N ILE A 34 -19.04 -10.05 3.89
CA ILE A 34 -19.85 -11.20 3.46
C ILE A 34 -18.89 -12.21 2.83
N SER A 35 -19.01 -13.48 3.21
CA SER A 35 -18.12 -14.55 2.77
C SER A 35 -18.90 -15.81 2.38
N VAL A 36 -18.51 -16.43 1.27
CA VAL A 36 -19.05 -17.69 0.75
C VAL A 36 -17.90 -18.69 0.63
N ASN A 37 -18.03 -19.84 1.30
CA ASN A 37 -17.08 -20.95 1.17
C ASN A 37 -17.42 -21.78 -0.07
N LEU A 38 -16.42 -22.12 -0.87
CA LEU A 38 -16.57 -22.76 -2.18
C LEU A 38 -15.92 -24.15 -2.25
N ASP A 39 -15.39 -24.66 -1.14
CA ASP A 39 -14.64 -25.92 -1.04
C ASP A 39 -15.45 -27.04 -0.37
N LYS A 40 -16.78 -27.06 -0.58
CA LYS A 40 -17.66 -27.97 0.17
C LYS A 40 -17.75 -29.35 -0.45
N GLU A 41 -17.86 -29.46 -1.78
CA GLU A 41 -18.05 -30.76 -2.44
C GLU A 41 -17.15 -30.97 -3.67
N THR A 42 -16.61 -32.17 -3.84
CA THR A 42 -15.83 -32.55 -5.04
C THR A 42 -16.61 -32.41 -6.35
N SER A 43 -17.95 -32.49 -6.29
CA SER A 43 -18.87 -32.35 -7.42
C SER A 43 -18.81 -30.95 -8.06
N GLU A 44 -18.37 -29.94 -7.32
CA GLU A 44 -18.27 -28.55 -7.78
C GLU A 44 -17.03 -28.32 -8.67
N TRP A 45 -16.05 -29.22 -8.63
CA TRP A 45 -14.78 -29.11 -9.35
C TRP A 45 -14.88 -29.76 -10.74
N ILE A 46 -14.72 -28.94 -11.76
CA ILE A 46 -14.79 -29.31 -13.17
C ILE A 46 -13.38 -29.59 -13.70
N VAL A 47 -13.13 -30.83 -14.09
CA VAL A 47 -11.90 -31.24 -14.76
C VAL A 47 -11.88 -30.79 -16.22
N GLU A 48 -10.82 -30.11 -16.65
CA GLU A 48 -10.57 -29.73 -18.04
C GLU A 48 -9.37 -30.47 -18.64
N GLY A 49 -9.58 -31.20 -19.74
CA GLY A 49 -8.53 -31.98 -20.41
C GLY A 49 -9.08 -32.99 -21.44
N SER A 50 -8.21 -33.51 -22.30
CA SER A 50 -8.56 -34.37 -23.45
C SER A 50 -8.97 -35.80 -23.08
N ALA A 51 -8.77 -36.24 -21.84
CA ALA A 51 -9.35 -37.46 -21.31
C ALA A 51 -9.74 -37.23 -19.85
N LYS A 52 -11.02 -37.46 -19.51
CA LYS A 52 -11.51 -37.39 -18.12
C LYS A 52 -10.79 -38.35 -17.17
N GLU A 53 -10.03 -39.30 -17.71
CA GLU A 53 -9.29 -40.32 -16.98
C GLU A 53 -7.93 -39.83 -16.45
N GLU A 54 -7.44 -38.66 -16.89
CA GLU A 54 -6.10 -38.16 -16.53
C GLU A 54 -6.11 -37.11 -15.41
N VAL A 55 -7.22 -36.80 -14.73
CA VAL A 55 -7.21 -35.77 -13.66
C VAL A 55 -7.93 -36.27 -12.43
N VAL A 56 -7.22 -36.25 -11.30
CA VAL A 56 -7.75 -36.72 -10.02
C VAL A 56 -7.94 -35.52 -9.10
N VAL A 57 -9.20 -35.24 -8.74
CA VAL A 57 -9.54 -34.34 -7.64
C VAL A 57 -9.85 -35.20 -6.42
N ARG A 58 -9.08 -35.03 -5.34
CA ARG A 58 -9.32 -35.71 -4.06
C ARG A 58 -9.71 -34.69 -3.01
N GLN A 59 -10.67 -35.03 -2.19
CA GLN A 59 -10.99 -34.26 -1.00
C GLN A 59 -10.80 -35.14 0.23
N PHE A 60 -10.05 -34.65 1.22
CA PHE A 60 -9.84 -35.35 2.48
C PHE A 60 -9.67 -34.36 3.62
N PHE A 61 -10.06 -34.79 4.83
CA PHE A 61 -9.87 -34.00 6.02
C PHE A 61 -8.48 -34.26 6.61
N GLU A 62 -7.65 -33.22 6.73
CA GLU A 62 -6.34 -33.33 7.35
C GLU A 62 -6.39 -32.85 8.81
N LYS A 63 -6.19 -33.78 9.74
CA LYS A 63 -6.28 -33.51 11.19
C LYS A 63 -5.23 -32.52 11.69
N SER A 64 -4.03 -32.50 11.11
CA SER A 64 -2.92 -31.63 11.55
C SER A 64 -3.25 -30.14 11.40
N VAL A 65 -4.15 -29.82 10.46
CA VAL A 65 -4.56 -28.45 10.13
C VAL A 65 -6.06 -28.20 10.31
N GLU A 66 -6.77 -29.19 10.89
CA GLU A 66 -8.23 -29.22 11.14
C GLU A 66 -9.07 -28.66 9.98
N SER A 67 -8.77 -29.09 8.74
CA SER A 67 -9.37 -28.50 7.54
C SER A 67 -9.54 -29.53 6.43
N ASN A 68 -10.55 -29.32 5.59
CA ASN A 68 -10.72 -30.08 4.35
C ASN A 68 -9.70 -29.58 3.32
N ILE A 69 -9.01 -30.53 2.69
CA ILE A 69 -8.04 -30.27 1.64
C ILE A 69 -8.60 -30.80 0.34
N VAL A 70 -8.55 -29.96 -0.68
CA VAL A 70 -8.74 -30.34 -2.07
C VAL A 70 -7.36 -30.50 -2.70
N GLU A 71 -7.03 -31.72 -3.07
CA GLU A 71 -5.85 -32.06 -3.85
C GLU A 71 -6.23 -32.19 -5.32
N VAL A 72 -5.53 -31.44 -6.15
CA VAL A 72 -5.68 -31.41 -7.61
C VAL A 72 -4.44 -32.04 -8.22
N ILE A 73 -4.60 -33.21 -8.86
CA ILE A 73 -3.53 -33.93 -9.56
C ILE A 73 -3.89 -33.96 -11.05
N PRO A 74 -3.36 -33.02 -11.85
CA PRO A 74 -3.47 -33.09 -13.30
C PRO A 74 -2.43 -34.08 -13.84
N GLU A 75 -2.85 -35.26 -14.30
CA GLU A 75 -2.03 -36.12 -15.16
C GLU A 75 -2.13 -35.60 -16.61
N GLY A 76 -1.00 -35.61 -17.32
CA GLY A 76 -0.92 -35.12 -18.71
C GLY A 76 -0.54 -33.63 -18.85
N LYS A 77 -0.01 -33.28 -20.03
CA LYS A 77 0.68 -32.00 -20.29
C LYS A 77 -0.20 -30.73 -20.25
N ARG A 78 -1.52 -30.84 -20.04
CA ARG A 78 -2.50 -29.72 -20.13
C ARG A 78 -3.71 -29.85 -19.20
N ALA A 79 -3.68 -30.74 -18.23
CA ALA A 79 -4.80 -30.90 -17.32
C ALA A 79 -4.91 -29.73 -16.35
N ALA A 80 -6.13 -29.23 -16.16
CA ALA A 80 -6.45 -28.14 -15.24
C ALA A 80 -7.77 -28.44 -14.52
N VAL A 81 -7.92 -27.95 -13.30
CA VAL A 81 -9.17 -28.11 -12.54
C VAL A 81 -9.77 -26.75 -12.27
N ARG A 82 -10.99 -26.57 -12.75
CA ARG A 82 -11.76 -25.34 -12.64
C ARG A 82 -12.84 -25.48 -11.56
N LEU A 83 -13.00 -24.45 -10.76
CA LEU A 83 -14.15 -24.26 -9.88
C LEU A 83 -14.95 -23.06 -10.37
N GLN A 84 -16.27 -23.24 -10.51
CA GLN A 84 -17.18 -22.15 -10.82
C GLN A 84 -17.40 -21.29 -9.58
N LEU A 85 -17.33 -19.98 -9.74
CA LEU A 85 -17.51 -19.00 -8.67
C LEU A 85 -18.96 -18.51 -8.63
N ASN A 86 -19.35 -17.94 -7.47
CA ASN A 86 -20.63 -17.26 -7.30
C ASN A 86 -20.75 -16.06 -8.24
N ASP A 87 -21.93 -15.90 -8.84
CA ASP A 87 -22.23 -14.89 -9.84
C ASP A 87 -22.44 -13.46 -9.28
N SER A 88 -22.28 -13.25 -7.98
CA SER A 88 -22.40 -11.92 -7.37
C SER A 88 -21.23 -11.01 -7.73
N THR A 89 -21.54 -9.78 -8.14
CA THR A 89 -20.55 -8.70 -8.32
C THR A 89 -20.02 -8.14 -7.01
N ASP A 90 -20.69 -8.42 -5.90
CA ASP A 90 -20.31 -7.95 -4.56
C ASP A 90 -19.27 -8.85 -3.90
N LEU A 91 -18.89 -9.98 -4.54
CA LEU A 91 -17.91 -10.94 -4.04
C LEU A 91 -16.65 -10.97 -4.93
N ASP A 92 -15.99 -9.82 -5.06
CA ASP A 92 -14.80 -9.64 -5.92
C ASP A 92 -13.48 -10.11 -5.27
N VAL A 93 -13.47 -10.43 -3.97
CA VAL A 93 -12.27 -10.91 -3.28
C VAL A 93 -12.26 -12.43 -3.25
N ILE A 94 -11.15 -13.02 -3.70
CA ILE A 94 -10.92 -14.47 -3.63
C ILE A 94 -9.75 -14.71 -2.68
N SER A 95 -9.95 -15.58 -1.69
CA SER A 95 -8.90 -15.97 -0.74
C SER A 95 -8.88 -17.46 -0.49
N PHE A 96 -7.69 -18.03 -0.35
CA PHE A 96 -7.48 -19.44 -0.06
C PHE A 96 -6.07 -19.69 0.47
N LEU A 97 -5.88 -20.82 1.15
CA LEU A 97 -4.57 -21.35 1.45
C LEU A 97 -4.16 -22.30 0.32
N TRP A 98 -2.94 -22.14 -0.17
CA TRP A 98 -2.42 -22.82 -1.34
C TRP A 98 -1.04 -23.41 -1.07
N LYS A 99 -0.86 -24.64 -1.50
CA LYS A 99 0.42 -25.35 -1.57
C LYS A 99 0.48 -25.97 -2.96
N ALA A 100 1.63 -25.94 -3.62
CA ALA A 100 1.76 -26.46 -4.97
C ALA A 100 3.19 -26.87 -5.27
N ASP A 101 3.38 -27.62 -6.35
CA ASP A 101 4.70 -27.86 -6.93
C ASP A 101 5.34 -26.54 -7.40
N SER A 102 6.65 -26.56 -7.67
CA SER A 102 7.42 -25.37 -8.03
C SER A 102 6.89 -24.64 -9.27
N SER A 103 6.18 -25.33 -10.16
CA SER A 103 5.56 -24.78 -11.37
C SER A 103 4.05 -24.54 -11.24
N GLY A 104 3.50 -24.64 -10.02
CA GLY A 104 2.08 -24.39 -9.77
C GLY A 104 1.66 -22.99 -10.19
N SER A 105 0.48 -22.88 -10.80
CA SER A 105 -0.14 -21.62 -11.18
C SER A 105 -1.65 -21.71 -11.03
N PHE A 106 -2.30 -20.56 -10.98
CA PHE A 106 -3.76 -20.49 -11.04
C PHE A 106 -4.21 -19.32 -11.89
N THR A 107 -5.41 -19.45 -12.46
CA THR A 107 -6.03 -18.45 -13.32
C THR A 107 -7.38 -18.05 -12.74
N ILE A 108 -7.61 -16.76 -12.54
CA ILE A 108 -8.95 -16.24 -12.25
C ILE A 108 -9.54 -15.70 -13.55
N THR A 109 -10.68 -16.22 -13.95
CA THR A 109 -11.45 -15.69 -15.08
C THR A 109 -12.51 -14.74 -14.57
N ALA A 110 -12.58 -13.54 -15.14
CA ALA A 110 -13.49 -12.48 -14.75
C ALA A 110 -14.26 -11.92 -15.96
N GLU A 111 -15.41 -11.30 -15.71
CA GLU A 111 -16.20 -10.59 -16.71
C GLU A 111 -16.31 -9.12 -16.34
N ILE A 112 -16.07 -8.24 -17.31
CA ILE A 112 -16.48 -6.83 -17.23
C ILE A 112 -17.98 -6.79 -17.57
N VAL A 113 -18.81 -6.49 -16.57
CA VAL A 113 -20.27 -6.71 -16.62
C VAL A 113 -20.92 -5.95 -17.77
N GLN A 114 -20.51 -4.69 -17.97
CA GLN A 114 -21.10 -3.80 -18.98
C GLN A 114 -20.80 -4.25 -20.42
N SER A 115 -19.57 -4.66 -20.70
CA SER A 115 -19.13 -5.01 -22.06
C SER A 115 -19.19 -6.51 -22.36
N LYS A 116 -19.52 -7.35 -21.37
CA LYS A 116 -19.46 -8.82 -21.45
C LYS A 116 -18.09 -9.33 -21.88
N THR A 117 -17.05 -8.55 -21.61
CA THR A 117 -15.68 -8.90 -21.98
C THR A 117 -15.09 -9.79 -20.90
N VAL A 118 -14.67 -10.98 -21.30
CA VAL A 118 -13.99 -11.93 -20.42
C VAL A 118 -12.50 -11.59 -20.34
N VAL A 119 -11.96 -11.56 -19.13
CA VAL A 119 -10.56 -11.29 -18.81
C VAL A 119 -9.99 -12.50 -18.07
N HIS A 120 -8.82 -12.97 -18.46
CA HIS A 120 -8.10 -14.04 -17.79
C HIS A 120 -6.89 -13.47 -17.05
N LEU A 121 -6.84 -13.69 -15.75
CA LEU A 121 -5.76 -13.24 -14.86
C LEU A 121 -4.95 -14.47 -14.45
N HIS A 122 -3.80 -14.68 -15.09
CA HIS A 122 -2.90 -15.80 -14.85
C HIS A 122 -1.88 -15.43 -13.77
N TYR A 123 -1.90 -16.12 -12.63
CA TYR A 123 -0.97 -15.90 -11.53
C TYR A 123 0.15 -16.93 -11.60
N VAL A 124 1.36 -16.45 -11.88
CA VAL A 124 2.51 -17.25 -12.30
C VAL A 124 3.80 -16.82 -11.59
N HIS A 125 4.83 -17.65 -11.67
CA HIS A 125 6.15 -17.39 -11.05
C HIS A 125 7.18 -16.77 -12.01
N ARG A 126 6.85 -16.61 -13.29
CA ARG A 126 7.68 -15.85 -14.23
C ARG A 126 7.54 -14.34 -13.98
N SER A 127 8.60 -13.60 -14.27
CA SER A 127 8.64 -12.14 -14.15
C SER A 127 9.22 -11.51 -15.41
N ASP A 128 8.62 -10.40 -15.84
CA ASP A 128 9.18 -9.47 -16.83
C ASP A 128 9.60 -8.13 -16.20
N GLY A 129 9.58 -8.06 -14.86
CA GLY A 129 9.86 -6.85 -14.09
C GLY A 129 8.72 -5.83 -13.98
N ARG A 130 7.56 -6.04 -14.63
CA ARG A 130 6.39 -5.14 -14.59
C ARG A 130 5.31 -5.57 -13.58
N CYS A 131 5.42 -6.78 -13.00
CA CYS A 131 4.45 -7.42 -12.09
C CYS A 131 3.12 -7.82 -12.71
N VAL A 132 2.59 -7.01 -13.62
CA VAL A 132 1.46 -7.37 -14.48
C VAL A 132 1.78 -7.01 -15.92
N TRP A 133 1.51 -7.93 -16.84
CA TRP A 133 1.77 -7.72 -18.26
C TRP A 133 0.85 -8.56 -19.15
N GLN A 134 0.94 -8.30 -20.46
CA GLN A 134 0.32 -9.07 -21.52
C GLN A 134 1.44 -9.56 -22.47
N ASP A 135 1.38 -10.81 -22.91
CA ASP A 135 2.31 -11.36 -23.90
C ASP A 135 1.93 -10.84 -25.31
N GLU A 136 2.93 -10.42 -26.10
CA GLU A 136 2.72 -9.78 -27.41
C GLU A 136 1.99 -10.67 -28.43
N ASP A 137 2.11 -11.99 -28.28
CA ASP A 137 1.52 -12.99 -29.19
C ASP A 137 0.07 -13.40 -28.85
N GLN A 138 -0.51 -12.91 -27.74
CA GLN A 138 -1.84 -13.32 -27.30
C GLN A 138 -2.97 -12.36 -27.74
N LYS A 139 -3.79 -12.82 -28.70
CA LYS A 139 -4.98 -12.12 -29.23
C LYS A 139 -6.20 -12.04 -28.28
N LYS A 140 -6.06 -12.30 -26.98
CA LYS A 140 -7.19 -12.30 -26.04
C LYS A 140 -6.80 -11.61 -24.74
N MET A 141 -7.80 -11.14 -23.99
CA MET A 141 -7.71 -10.38 -22.73
C MET A 141 -7.09 -11.21 -21.59
N ALA A 142 -5.89 -11.73 -21.81
CA ALA A 142 -5.12 -12.58 -20.92
C ALA A 142 -3.93 -11.77 -20.40
N TYR A 143 -3.84 -11.69 -19.08
CA TYR A 143 -2.84 -10.92 -18.37
C TYR A 143 -2.17 -11.79 -17.34
N PHE A 144 -0.88 -11.58 -17.13
CA PHE A 144 -0.07 -12.37 -16.23
C PHE A 144 0.32 -11.54 -15.03
N TYR A 145 0.18 -12.10 -13.84
CA TYR A 145 0.56 -11.53 -12.56
C TYR A 145 1.70 -12.35 -11.98
N GLU A 146 2.76 -11.67 -11.59
CA GLU A 146 3.87 -12.27 -10.86
C GLU A 146 3.45 -12.53 -9.40
N LEU A 147 3.54 -13.79 -8.96
CA LEU A 147 3.32 -14.21 -7.57
C LEU A 147 4.56 -14.08 -6.68
N GLY A 148 5.73 -13.81 -7.29
CA GLY A 148 7.02 -13.77 -6.60
C GLY A 148 7.61 -15.17 -6.42
N ALA A 149 8.10 -15.47 -5.22
CA ALA A 149 8.82 -16.70 -4.90
C ALA A 149 8.07 -17.96 -5.36
N HIS A 150 8.80 -18.95 -5.89
CA HIS A 150 8.23 -20.24 -6.31
C HIS A 150 7.59 -20.96 -5.12
N PRO A 151 6.48 -21.70 -5.29
CA PRO A 151 5.83 -22.45 -4.22
C PRO A 151 6.82 -23.45 -3.62
N ASP A 152 6.81 -23.56 -2.28
CA ASP A 152 7.42 -24.69 -1.60
C ASP A 152 6.31 -25.75 -1.42
N PRO A 153 6.46 -26.97 -1.96
CA PRO A 153 5.46 -28.03 -1.83
C PRO A 153 5.27 -28.49 -0.37
N LEU A 154 6.08 -28.00 0.57
CA LEU A 154 5.97 -28.24 2.00
C LEU A 154 5.33 -27.09 2.78
N GLU A 155 5.12 -25.92 2.15
CA GLU A 155 4.68 -24.70 2.85
C GLU A 155 3.33 -24.19 2.33
N TRP A 156 2.40 -23.94 3.25
CA TRP A 156 1.13 -23.29 2.93
C TRP A 156 1.31 -21.78 2.75
N ARG A 157 0.70 -21.24 1.70
CA ARG A 157 0.68 -19.79 1.43
C ARG A 157 -0.73 -19.26 1.42
N SER A 158 -0.93 -18.09 2.02
CA SER A 158 -2.21 -17.39 1.97
C SER A 158 -2.27 -16.55 0.69
N ILE A 159 -3.24 -16.85 -0.17
CA ILE A 159 -3.58 -16.05 -1.34
C ILE A 159 -4.82 -15.22 -1.03
N CYS A 160 -4.78 -13.93 -1.38
CA CYS A 160 -5.92 -13.02 -1.27
C CYS A 160 -5.86 -11.98 -2.39
N ARG A 161 -6.74 -12.09 -3.39
CA ARG A 161 -6.79 -11.22 -4.58
C ARG A 161 -8.10 -10.44 -4.63
N SER A 162 -8.06 -9.20 -5.13
CA SER A 162 -9.28 -8.47 -5.51
C SER A 162 -9.33 -8.49 -7.02
N VAL A 163 -10.34 -9.18 -7.55
CA VAL A 163 -10.54 -9.33 -8.98
C VAL A 163 -10.81 -7.97 -9.61
N LEU A 164 -11.53 -7.07 -8.93
CA LEU A 164 -11.74 -5.69 -9.39
C LEU A 164 -10.41 -4.95 -9.59
N VAL A 165 -9.54 -4.96 -8.57
CA VAL A 165 -8.24 -4.28 -8.63
C VAL A 165 -7.35 -4.91 -9.69
N ASP A 166 -7.31 -6.24 -9.76
CA ASP A 166 -6.44 -6.96 -10.68
C ASP A 166 -6.92 -6.81 -12.14
N VAL A 167 -8.23 -6.75 -12.42
CA VAL A 167 -8.72 -6.40 -13.76
C VAL A 167 -8.38 -4.94 -14.10
N SER A 168 -8.63 -3.99 -13.20
CA SER A 168 -8.31 -2.56 -13.43
C SER A 168 -6.83 -2.36 -13.76
N ARG A 169 -5.94 -3.02 -13.02
CA ARG A 169 -4.48 -2.94 -13.25
C ARG A 169 -4.04 -3.63 -14.53
N ALA A 170 -4.61 -4.79 -14.84
CA ALA A 170 -4.36 -5.50 -16.09
C ALA A 170 -4.69 -4.61 -17.30
N LEU A 171 -5.90 -4.04 -17.34
CA LEU A 171 -6.34 -3.18 -18.44
C LEU A 171 -5.48 -1.91 -18.58
N ALA A 172 -5.02 -1.35 -17.47
CA ALA A 172 -4.13 -0.19 -17.49
C ALA A 172 -2.75 -0.49 -18.12
N THR A 173 -2.33 -1.76 -18.18
CA THR A 173 -1.09 -2.15 -18.88
C THR A 173 -1.28 -2.26 -20.39
N ALA A 174 -2.48 -2.60 -20.87
CA ALA A 174 -2.79 -2.69 -22.30
C ALA A 174 -2.97 -1.32 -22.97
N SER A 175 -3.27 -0.26 -22.21
CA SER A 175 -3.40 1.10 -22.76
C SER A 175 -2.02 1.69 -23.09
N THR A 176 -1.53 1.43 -24.30
CA THR A 176 -0.26 1.95 -24.85
C THR A 176 -0.26 3.45 -25.19
N GLY A 177 -1.34 4.18 -24.88
CA GLY A 177 -1.43 5.62 -25.11
C GLY A 177 -0.87 6.45 -23.94
N LYS A 178 -0.55 7.73 -24.19
CA LYS A 178 -0.12 8.77 -23.21
C LYS A 178 -1.08 9.02 -22.02
N LYS A 179 -2.05 8.14 -21.76
CA LYS A 179 -2.91 8.18 -20.58
C LYS A 179 -2.19 7.45 -19.43
N SER A 180 -2.24 8.00 -18.23
CA SER A 180 -1.54 7.41 -17.09
C SER A 180 -2.10 6.00 -16.80
N PRO A 181 -1.30 5.09 -16.19
CA PRO A 181 -1.76 3.76 -15.75
C PRO A 181 -2.87 3.77 -14.69
N ASN A 182 -3.48 4.94 -14.40
CA ASN A 182 -4.69 5.10 -13.61
C ASN A 182 -5.93 5.44 -14.47
N SER A 183 -5.86 5.35 -15.81
CA SER A 183 -6.98 5.77 -16.67
C SER A 183 -8.14 4.76 -16.77
N VAL A 184 -7.92 3.49 -16.41
CA VAL A 184 -9.00 2.49 -16.36
C VAL A 184 -9.56 2.45 -14.94
N GLN A 185 -10.58 3.28 -14.71
CA GLN A 185 -11.26 3.35 -13.44
C GLN A 185 -12.46 2.41 -13.46
N LEU A 186 -12.35 1.29 -12.75
CA LEU A 186 -13.45 0.38 -12.46
C LEU A 186 -13.92 0.60 -11.03
N HIS A 187 -15.21 0.41 -10.81
CA HIS A 187 -15.92 0.58 -9.56
C HIS A 187 -16.47 -0.77 -9.05
N PRO A 188 -16.77 -0.89 -7.75
CA PRO A 188 -17.53 -2.03 -7.24
C PRO A 188 -18.80 -2.26 -8.06
N GLY A 189 -19.06 -3.50 -8.47
CA GLY A 189 -20.15 -3.83 -9.39
C GLY A 189 -19.73 -4.01 -10.85
N ASP A 190 -18.62 -3.41 -11.29
CA ASP A 190 -18.22 -3.42 -12.72
C ASP A 190 -17.61 -4.75 -13.16
N VAL A 191 -17.09 -5.53 -12.21
CA VAL A 191 -16.37 -6.78 -12.46
C VAL A 191 -16.99 -7.91 -11.66
N ARG A 192 -17.12 -9.06 -12.29
CA ARG A 192 -17.56 -10.30 -11.66
C ARG A 192 -16.53 -11.40 -11.86
N ALA A 193 -16.21 -12.14 -10.80
CA ALA A 193 -15.39 -13.34 -10.91
C ALA A 193 -16.24 -14.51 -11.41
N LEU A 194 -15.79 -15.21 -12.45
CA LEU A 194 -16.53 -16.32 -13.07
C LEU A 194 -16.00 -17.67 -12.59
N SER A 195 -14.69 -17.86 -12.61
CA SER A 195 -14.08 -19.13 -12.24
C SER A 195 -12.66 -18.95 -11.74
N ILE A 196 -12.19 -19.93 -10.96
CA ILE A 196 -10.77 -20.11 -10.65
C ILE A 196 -10.32 -21.47 -11.19
N THR A 197 -9.19 -21.49 -11.88
CA THR A 197 -8.60 -22.69 -12.45
C THR A 197 -7.22 -22.91 -11.87
N PHE A 198 -6.93 -24.10 -11.36
CA PHE A 198 -5.62 -24.50 -10.88
C PHE A 198 -4.91 -25.37 -11.92
N GLU A 199 -3.62 -25.11 -12.11
CA GLU A 199 -2.73 -25.79 -13.04
C GLU A 199 -1.61 -26.46 -12.23
N GLN A 200 -1.17 -27.65 -12.68
CA GLN A 200 -0.20 -28.52 -11.97
C GLN A 200 -0.73 -29.04 -10.63
N HIS A 201 0.08 -29.86 -9.95
CA HIS A 201 -0.29 -30.42 -8.65
C HIS A 201 -0.43 -29.31 -7.61
N SER A 202 -1.62 -29.20 -7.03
CA SER A 202 -1.95 -28.20 -6.01
C SER A 202 -2.78 -28.81 -4.88
N TRP A 203 -2.58 -28.28 -3.68
CA TRP A 203 -3.45 -28.48 -2.52
C TRP A 203 -4.06 -27.14 -2.15
N ILE A 204 -5.38 -27.13 -1.98
CA ILE A 204 -6.18 -25.94 -1.67
C ILE A 204 -6.98 -26.22 -0.41
N ARG A 205 -7.11 -25.22 0.46
CA ARG A 205 -8.05 -25.25 1.59
C ARG A 205 -8.57 -23.86 1.92
N ASN A 206 -9.73 -23.81 2.56
CA ASN A 206 -10.42 -22.57 2.96
C ASN A 206 -10.61 -21.62 1.77
N LEU A 207 -11.10 -22.14 0.64
CA LEU A 207 -11.36 -21.32 -0.55
C LEU A 207 -12.66 -20.54 -0.38
N GLN A 208 -12.54 -19.22 -0.43
CA GLN A 208 -13.62 -18.29 -0.15
C GLN A 208 -13.73 -17.20 -1.20
N GLN A 209 -14.96 -16.83 -1.50
CA GLN A 209 -15.33 -15.58 -2.15
C GLN A 209 -15.89 -14.60 -1.12
N ARG A 210 -15.41 -13.36 -1.12
CA ARG A 210 -15.67 -12.38 -0.07
C ARG A 210 -15.95 -11.00 -0.66
N SER A 211 -16.73 -10.19 0.05
CA SER A 211 -16.94 -8.79 -0.33
C SER A 211 -15.76 -7.88 0.02
N SER A 212 -14.99 -8.25 1.05
CA SER A 212 -13.74 -7.57 1.37
C SER A 212 -12.80 -8.45 2.19
N ALA A 213 -11.53 -8.06 2.24
CA ALA A 213 -10.49 -8.63 3.10
C ALA A 213 -9.59 -7.49 3.63
N HIS A 214 -10.21 -6.50 4.28
CA HIS A 214 -9.55 -5.26 4.66
C HIS A 214 -8.48 -5.48 5.73
N LEU A 215 -8.79 -6.26 6.77
CA LEU A 215 -7.85 -6.56 7.85
C LEU A 215 -6.63 -7.34 7.34
N GLU A 216 -6.85 -8.36 6.51
CA GLU A 216 -5.78 -9.19 5.94
C GLU A 216 -4.83 -8.35 5.08
N ARG A 217 -5.38 -7.46 4.24
CA ARG A 217 -4.58 -6.54 3.43
C ARG A 217 -3.76 -5.58 4.28
N PHE A 218 -4.34 -5.07 5.37
CA PHE A 218 -3.62 -4.23 6.33
C PHE A 218 -2.46 -4.99 6.99
N LEU A 219 -2.70 -6.22 7.47
CA LEU A 219 -1.68 -7.01 8.16
C LEU A 219 -0.55 -7.47 7.23
N VAL A 220 -0.87 -7.87 5.98
CA VAL A 220 0.14 -8.19 4.96
C VAL A 220 1.05 -6.98 4.69
N ALA A 221 0.48 -5.78 4.60
CA ALA A 221 1.27 -4.57 4.43
C ALA A 221 2.08 -4.22 5.70
N ALA A 222 1.57 -4.49 6.90
CA ALA A 222 2.31 -4.33 8.14
C ALA A 222 3.51 -5.30 8.21
N ASP A 223 3.34 -6.56 7.82
CA ASP A 223 4.42 -7.55 7.77
C ASP A 223 5.46 -7.23 6.69
N TRP A 224 5.07 -6.54 5.61
CA TRP A 224 6.03 -5.97 4.65
C TRP A 224 7.00 -5.00 5.33
N PHE A 225 6.51 -4.13 6.23
CA PHE A 225 7.38 -3.21 6.98
C PHE A 225 8.33 -3.93 7.93
N ILE A 226 7.92 -5.05 8.53
CA ILE A 226 8.83 -5.89 9.33
C ILE A 226 9.95 -6.46 8.47
N SER A 227 9.60 -7.02 7.32
CA SER A 227 10.53 -7.76 6.46
C SER A 227 11.48 -6.87 5.66
N ASN A 228 11.15 -5.58 5.51
CA ASN A 228 11.90 -4.64 4.66
C ASN A 228 12.49 -3.46 5.44
N GLN A 229 12.48 -3.51 6.79
CA GLN A 229 13.18 -2.51 7.60
C GLN A 229 14.69 -2.78 7.58
N ASP A 230 15.48 -1.77 7.27
CA ASP A 230 16.93 -1.90 7.23
C ASP A 230 17.56 -1.91 8.65
N GLN A 231 18.90 -2.02 8.69
CA GLN A 231 19.64 -2.01 9.95
C GLN A 231 19.56 -0.68 10.71
N TYR A 232 19.32 0.44 10.02
CA TYR A 232 19.20 1.79 10.58
C TYR A 232 17.78 2.12 11.05
N GLY A 233 16.81 1.21 10.83
CA GLY A 233 15.40 1.40 11.19
C GLY A 233 14.56 2.04 10.09
N GLY A 234 15.14 2.26 8.91
CA GLY A 234 14.50 2.89 7.77
C GLY A 234 13.87 1.93 6.78
N TRP A 235 13.09 2.51 5.87
CA TRP A 235 12.67 1.85 4.64
C TRP A 235 13.22 2.65 3.45
N PRO A 236 14.37 2.27 2.88
CA PRO A 236 15.04 3.04 1.85
C PRO A 236 14.21 3.07 0.55
N VAL A 237 14.15 4.24 -0.08
CA VAL A 237 13.49 4.39 -1.38
C VAL A 237 14.47 3.96 -2.49
N PRO A 238 14.16 2.91 -3.29
CA PRO A 238 15.13 2.27 -4.18
C PRO A 238 15.35 3.02 -5.50
N VAL A 239 14.86 4.25 -5.63
CA VAL A 239 14.94 5.05 -6.85
C VAL A 239 15.43 6.46 -6.56
N GLU A 240 16.06 7.06 -7.57
CA GLU A 240 16.49 8.46 -7.51
C GLU A 240 15.29 9.42 -7.46
N ARG A 241 15.44 10.52 -6.73
CA ARG A 241 14.47 11.62 -6.70
C ARG A 241 15.13 12.95 -7.05
N SER A 242 14.76 13.51 -8.19
CA SER A 242 15.19 14.85 -8.64
C SER A 242 14.17 15.94 -8.26
N ILE A 243 14.60 16.95 -7.52
CA ILE A 243 13.80 18.07 -7.02
C ILE A 243 14.25 19.38 -7.67
N ALA A 244 13.32 20.34 -7.79
CA ALA A 244 13.56 21.69 -8.32
C ALA A 244 14.28 21.70 -9.68
N GLU A 245 13.73 20.98 -10.66
CA GLU A 245 14.28 20.88 -12.03
C GLU A 245 15.71 20.33 -12.05
N LYS A 246 15.96 19.24 -11.31
CA LYS A 246 17.25 18.56 -11.18
C LYS A 246 18.34 19.34 -10.43
N ARG A 247 18.00 20.46 -9.78
CA ARG A 247 18.96 21.20 -8.94
C ARG A 247 19.36 20.45 -7.68
N ILE A 248 18.50 19.56 -7.17
CA ILE A 248 18.81 18.68 -6.04
C ILE A 248 18.43 17.27 -6.43
N VAL A 249 19.33 16.31 -6.18
CA VAL A 249 19.12 14.90 -6.51
C VAL A 249 19.40 14.04 -5.28
N LEU A 250 18.40 13.27 -4.87
CA LEU A 250 18.56 12.20 -3.88
C LEU A 250 18.86 10.90 -4.60
N LYS A 251 20.03 10.32 -4.36
CA LYS A 251 20.40 9.00 -4.87
C LYS A 251 19.51 7.92 -4.24
N ALA A 252 19.25 6.85 -4.98
CA ALA A 252 18.55 5.68 -4.48
C ALA A 252 19.13 5.20 -3.13
N GLY A 253 18.25 4.79 -2.21
CA GLY A 253 18.60 4.44 -0.83
C GLY A 253 18.26 5.53 0.19
N TRP A 254 17.70 6.67 -0.22
CA TRP A 254 17.30 7.75 0.68
C TRP A 254 16.09 7.37 1.55
N HIS A 255 16.02 7.97 2.75
CA HIS A 255 14.91 7.80 3.70
C HIS A 255 13.97 9.01 3.70
N SER A 256 12.73 8.82 4.14
CA SER A 256 11.75 9.90 4.22
C SER A 256 11.11 9.94 5.60
N ALA A 257 11.09 11.11 6.27
CA ALA A 257 10.39 11.25 7.54
C ALA A 257 8.90 10.89 7.43
N MET A 258 8.27 11.18 6.28
CA MET A 258 6.88 10.81 6.01
C MET A 258 6.72 9.30 5.89
N ALA A 259 7.65 8.59 5.24
CA ALA A 259 7.65 7.12 5.21
C ALA A 259 7.79 6.53 6.61
N GLN A 260 8.72 7.05 7.41
CA GLN A 260 8.92 6.57 8.78
C GLN A 260 7.68 6.80 9.65
N GLY A 261 7.07 7.99 9.59
CA GLY A 261 5.84 8.31 10.33
C GLY A 261 4.67 7.41 9.95
N HIS A 262 4.42 7.26 8.64
CA HIS A 262 3.37 6.38 8.16
C HIS A 262 3.61 4.91 8.55
N ALA A 263 4.84 4.43 8.48
CA ALA A 263 5.17 3.07 8.90
C ALA A 263 4.95 2.89 10.42
N MET A 264 5.36 3.86 11.26
CA MET A 264 5.04 3.85 12.69
C MET A 264 3.53 3.75 12.91
N SER A 265 2.74 4.55 12.21
CA SER A 265 1.27 4.49 12.25
C SER A 265 0.67 3.14 11.85
N VAL A 266 1.26 2.45 10.87
CA VAL A 266 0.84 1.09 10.48
C VAL A 266 1.20 0.09 11.57
N LEU A 267 2.43 0.13 12.05
CA LEU A 267 2.97 -0.84 13.00
C LEU A 267 2.32 -0.73 14.39
N THR A 268 2.03 0.47 14.89
CA THR A 268 1.32 0.67 16.16
C THR A 268 -0.10 0.11 16.08
N ARG A 269 -0.82 0.36 14.98
CA ARG A 269 -2.15 -0.23 14.73
C ARG A 269 -2.10 -1.75 14.60
N ALA A 270 -1.07 -2.29 13.95
CA ALA A 270 -0.90 -3.74 13.82
C ALA A 270 -0.68 -4.39 15.19
N TYR A 271 0.12 -3.78 16.06
CA TYR A 271 0.22 -4.19 17.46
C TYR A 271 -1.11 -4.07 18.20
N SER A 272 -1.88 -2.99 18.04
CA SER A 272 -3.17 -2.83 18.70
C SER A 272 -4.18 -3.92 18.34
N ILE A 273 -4.06 -4.53 17.15
CA ILE A 273 -4.92 -5.64 16.72
C ILE A 273 -4.38 -7.01 17.15
N THR A 274 -3.08 -7.24 16.95
CA THR A 274 -2.47 -8.58 17.07
C THR A 274 -1.84 -8.85 18.44
N HIS A 275 -1.54 -7.79 19.18
CA HIS A 275 -0.71 -7.81 20.39
C HIS A 275 0.71 -8.38 20.19
N ASP A 276 1.19 -8.46 18.95
CA ASP A 276 2.53 -8.95 18.64
C ASP A 276 3.57 -7.80 18.75
N TYR A 277 4.48 -7.93 19.72
CA TYR A 277 5.54 -6.97 19.99
C TYR A 277 6.56 -6.82 18.86
N LYS A 278 6.59 -7.69 17.84
CA LYS A 278 7.42 -7.48 16.64
C LYS A 278 7.12 -6.13 15.99
N TYR A 279 5.85 -5.71 15.96
CA TYR A 279 5.45 -4.45 15.35
C TYR A 279 5.94 -3.23 16.15
N LEU A 280 5.84 -3.25 17.49
CA LEU A 280 6.35 -2.16 18.32
C LEU A 280 7.88 -2.06 18.27
N ARG A 281 8.59 -3.19 18.21
CA ARG A 281 10.06 -3.20 18.06
C ARG A 281 10.48 -2.52 16.76
N ALA A 282 9.81 -2.83 15.64
CA ALA A 282 10.08 -2.17 14.36
C ALA A 282 9.71 -0.68 14.38
N ALA A 283 8.56 -0.31 14.98
CA ALA A 283 8.14 1.09 15.09
C ALA A 283 9.13 1.92 15.94
N MET A 284 9.58 1.38 17.08
CA MET A 284 10.60 2.01 17.92
C MET A 284 11.92 2.21 17.16
N LYS A 285 12.38 1.19 16.41
CA LYS A 285 13.59 1.29 15.60
C LYS A 285 13.50 2.39 14.54
N ALA A 286 12.32 2.66 14.00
CA ALA A 286 12.10 3.71 13.00
C ALA A 286 12.39 5.13 13.49
N THR A 287 12.41 5.35 14.82
CA THR A 287 12.74 6.65 15.43
C THR A 287 14.22 7.02 15.31
N LEU A 288 15.11 6.05 15.04
CA LEU A 288 16.56 6.28 14.98
C LEU A 288 16.94 7.33 13.92
N LEU A 289 16.32 7.28 12.74
CA LEU A 289 16.62 8.20 11.63
C LEU A 289 16.26 9.67 11.93
N PHE A 290 15.34 9.93 12.86
CA PHE A 290 14.95 11.28 13.27
C PHE A 290 16.03 11.98 14.10
N LYS A 291 17.04 11.23 14.56
CA LYS A 291 18.19 11.75 15.30
C LYS A 291 19.44 11.93 14.44
N ILE A 292 19.40 11.49 13.19
CA ILE A 292 20.53 11.54 12.26
C ILE A 292 20.26 12.65 11.23
N ASN A 293 21.26 13.48 10.95
CA ASN A 293 21.12 14.57 9.99
C ASN A 293 20.87 14.04 8.57
N ALA A 294 20.14 14.81 7.77
CA ALA A 294 19.87 14.50 6.37
C ALA A 294 21.16 14.34 5.54
N SER A 295 22.22 15.09 5.85
CA SER A 295 23.56 14.92 5.26
C SER A 295 24.23 13.59 5.59
N GLU A 296 23.80 12.91 6.66
CA GLU A 296 24.42 11.69 7.20
C GLU A 296 23.54 10.45 6.96
N GLY A 297 22.55 10.56 6.05
CA GLY A 297 21.64 9.47 5.69
C GLY A 297 20.40 9.33 6.59
N GLY A 298 20.23 10.26 7.54
CA GLY A 298 19.03 10.38 8.36
C GLY A 298 17.93 11.24 7.72
N VAL A 299 17.00 11.71 8.54
CA VAL A 299 15.89 12.59 8.10
C VAL A 299 15.80 13.90 8.88
N ARG A 300 16.72 14.16 9.82
CA ARG A 300 16.74 15.40 10.60
C ARG A 300 17.39 16.55 9.83
N SER A 301 16.79 17.72 9.89
CA SER A 301 17.34 18.99 9.45
C SER A 301 17.10 20.04 10.53
N GLU A 302 17.61 21.25 10.32
CA GLU A 302 17.39 22.38 11.23
C GLU A 302 17.10 23.63 10.42
N LEU A 303 16.10 24.41 10.87
CA LEU A 303 15.80 25.73 10.33
C LEU A 303 15.62 26.72 11.48
N PHE A 304 16.45 27.76 11.50
CA PHE A 304 16.44 28.80 12.54
C PHE A 304 16.55 28.25 13.97
N GLY A 305 17.34 27.19 14.19
CA GLY A 305 17.49 26.56 15.50
C GLY A 305 16.39 25.57 15.88
N HIS A 306 15.44 25.29 14.97
CA HIS A 306 14.35 24.35 15.20
C HIS A 306 14.52 23.08 14.35
N ALA A 307 14.36 21.92 14.97
CA ALA A 307 14.45 20.64 14.27
C ALA A 307 13.33 20.48 13.23
N TRP A 308 13.67 19.87 12.11
CA TRP A 308 12.71 19.51 11.06
C TRP A 308 12.95 18.08 10.60
N TYR A 309 11.88 17.35 10.31
CA TYR A 309 11.95 15.99 9.78
C TYR A 309 11.59 15.99 8.30
N GLU A 310 12.60 15.79 7.46
CA GLU A 310 12.51 15.97 6.01
C GLU A 310 11.75 14.82 5.32
N GLU A 311 10.72 15.18 4.55
CA GLU A 311 10.13 14.23 3.59
C GLU A 311 11.16 13.82 2.54
N TYR A 312 11.95 14.80 2.08
CA TYR A 312 13.07 14.61 1.15
C TYR A 312 14.34 15.17 1.81
N PRO A 313 15.23 14.32 2.36
CA PRO A 313 16.42 14.72 3.11
C PRO A 313 17.49 15.32 2.19
N THR A 314 17.21 16.52 1.71
CA THR A 314 17.93 17.25 0.68
C THR A 314 18.97 18.19 1.28
N GLN A 315 19.94 18.59 0.47
CA GLN A 315 20.92 19.62 0.83
C GLN A 315 21.00 20.67 -0.29
N PRO A 316 20.64 21.95 -0.04
CA PRO A 316 20.02 22.44 1.20
C PRO A 316 18.65 21.81 1.47
N GLY A 317 18.20 21.85 2.73
CA GLY A 317 16.89 21.33 3.15
C GLY A 317 15.73 21.96 2.38
N THR A 318 14.68 21.17 2.14
CA THR A 318 13.48 21.62 1.40
C THR A 318 12.31 21.94 2.32
N PHE A 319 12.24 21.31 3.50
CA PHE A 319 11.23 21.58 4.52
C PHE A 319 9.79 21.40 4.03
N VAL A 320 9.47 20.24 3.45
CA VAL A 320 8.10 19.94 2.98
C VAL A 320 7.12 19.80 4.14
N LEU A 321 6.03 20.58 4.11
CA LEU A 321 5.14 20.75 5.26
C LEU A 321 4.30 19.50 5.58
N ASN A 322 3.63 18.91 4.59
CA ASN A 322 2.77 17.75 4.83
C ASN A 322 3.56 16.53 5.30
N GLY A 323 4.69 16.20 4.67
CA GLY A 323 5.52 15.09 5.09
C GLY A 323 6.07 15.25 6.51
N PHE A 324 6.42 16.47 6.91
CA PHE A 324 6.77 16.76 8.31
C PHE A 324 5.59 16.49 9.25
N MET A 325 4.40 17.04 8.98
CA MET A 325 3.22 16.80 9.82
C MET A 325 2.83 15.32 9.90
N TYR A 326 2.86 14.57 8.79
CA TYR A 326 2.63 13.12 8.82
C TYR A 326 3.66 12.37 9.67
N SER A 327 4.92 12.82 9.67
CA SER A 327 5.94 12.25 10.56
C SER A 327 5.61 12.43 12.04
N LEU A 328 5.05 13.60 12.41
CA LEU A 328 4.61 13.88 13.78
C LEU A 328 3.43 13.01 14.20
N ILE A 329 2.51 12.69 13.29
CA ILE A 329 1.39 11.77 13.56
C ILE A 329 1.92 10.39 13.96
N GLY A 330 2.87 9.85 13.20
CA GLY A 330 3.48 8.55 13.51
C GLY A 330 4.21 8.53 14.85
N LEU A 331 4.98 9.58 15.15
CA LEU A 331 5.66 9.74 16.43
C LEU A 331 4.68 9.84 17.60
N TYR A 332 3.59 10.60 17.45
CA TYR A 332 2.53 10.69 18.46
C TYR A 332 1.86 9.34 18.71
N GLU A 333 1.49 8.60 17.66
CA GLU A 333 0.84 7.30 17.85
C GLU A 333 1.76 6.29 18.53
N LEU A 334 3.07 6.34 18.24
CA LEU A 334 4.05 5.53 18.96
C LEU A 334 4.26 6.02 20.41
N SER A 335 4.16 7.33 20.69
CA SER A 335 4.31 7.86 22.04
C SER A 335 3.20 7.38 22.99
N LEU A 336 2.04 7.00 22.47
CA LEU A 336 0.92 6.41 23.23
C LEU A 336 1.15 4.94 23.61
N MET A 337 2.19 4.27 23.10
CA MET A 337 2.48 2.87 23.38
C MET A 337 3.17 2.67 24.75
N PRO A 338 3.29 1.43 25.27
CA PRO A 338 3.95 1.18 26.55
C PRO A 338 5.34 1.82 26.64
N LYS A 339 5.69 2.36 27.82
CA LYS A 339 6.89 3.19 28.06
C LYS A 339 8.20 2.64 27.50
N GLN A 340 8.35 1.32 27.47
CA GLN A 340 9.52 0.64 26.92
C GLN A 340 9.73 0.85 25.40
N PHE A 341 8.70 1.32 24.67
CA PHE A 341 8.76 1.58 23.23
C PHE A 341 8.52 3.06 22.85
N SER A 342 8.02 3.90 23.77
CA SER A 342 7.48 5.22 23.45
C SER A 342 8.37 6.41 23.82
N GLY A 343 9.34 6.24 24.73
CA GLY A 343 10.06 7.38 25.33
C GLY A 343 10.82 8.29 24.36
N GLU A 344 11.39 7.73 23.28
CA GLU A 344 12.06 8.53 22.25
C GLU A 344 11.04 9.22 21.32
N ALA A 345 9.97 8.52 20.96
CA ALA A 345 8.94 9.04 20.08
C ALA A 345 8.24 10.27 20.68
N ASP A 346 7.99 10.25 21.99
CA ASP A 346 7.41 11.39 22.70
C ASP A 346 8.32 12.64 22.61
N LYS A 347 9.62 12.50 22.88
CA LYS A 347 10.58 13.61 22.80
C LYS A 347 10.63 14.23 21.40
N LEU A 348 10.74 13.38 20.38
CA LEU A 348 10.76 13.81 18.97
C LEU A 348 9.44 14.47 18.56
N PHE A 349 8.31 13.97 19.05
CA PHE A 349 7.01 14.58 18.79
C PHE A 349 6.93 15.99 19.39
N GLN A 350 7.30 16.17 20.67
CA GLN A 350 7.28 17.48 21.32
C GLN A 350 8.23 18.48 20.64
N GLU A 351 9.45 18.07 20.32
CA GLU A 351 10.43 18.89 19.57
C GLU A 351 9.85 19.32 18.21
N GLY A 352 9.20 18.40 17.50
CA GLY A 352 8.59 18.67 16.20
C GLY A 352 7.36 19.57 16.25
N ILE A 353 6.52 19.46 17.29
CA ILE A 353 5.37 20.36 17.49
C ILE A 353 5.84 21.79 17.77
N GLU A 354 6.89 21.95 18.57
CA GLU A 354 7.46 23.26 18.86
C GLU A 354 8.06 23.91 17.59
N ALA A 355 8.76 23.12 16.78
CA ALA A 355 9.24 23.56 15.47
C ALA A 355 8.10 23.94 14.52
N LEU A 356 7.05 23.11 14.44
CA LEU A 356 5.87 23.39 13.61
C LEU A 356 5.23 24.72 14.03
N ARG A 357 5.00 24.93 15.33
CA ARG A 357 4.40 26.15 15.88
C ARG A 357 5.17 27.40 15.46
N THR A 358 6.50 27.33 15.54
CA THR A 358 7.37 28.47 15.24
C THR A 358 7.51 28.73 13.74
N LEU A 359 7.63 27.69 12.92
CA LEU A 359 7.94 27.81 11.49
C LEU A 359 6.68 27.87 10.60
N LEU A 360 5.50 27.45 11.09
CA LEU A 360 4.26 27.41 10.32
C LEU A 360 3.91 28.75 9.61
N PRO A 361 4.13 29.94 10.20
CA PRO A 361 3.86 31.20 9.50
C PRO A 361 4.65 31.38 8.19
N LEU A 362 5.81 30.75 8.03
CA LEU A 362 6.61 30.83 6.81
C LEU A 362 5.93 30.16 5.60
N PHE A 363 4.96 29.30 5.86
CA PHE A 363 4.20 28.61 4.81
C PHE A 363 2.94 29.36 4.40
N ASP A 364 2.55 30.42 5.10
CA ASP A 364 1.34 31.19 4.82
C ASP A 364 1.64 32.30 3.81
N THR A 365 0.98 32.27 2.65
CA THR A 365 1.19 33.31 1.61
C THR A 365 0.18 34.45 1.69
N GLY A 366 -0.73 34.42 2.68
CA GLY A 366 -1.85 35.34 2.78
C GLY A 366 -3.02 35.02 1.85
N SER A 367 -2.93 33.99 1.00
CA SER A 367 -4.01 33.56 0.10
C SER A 367 -3.92 32.07 -0.29
N GLY A 368 -3.15 31.31 0.46
CA GLY A 368 -2.83 29.91 0.22
C GLY A 368 -1.69 29.47 1.14
N SER A 369 -1.12 28.31 0.85
CA SER A 369 0.10 27.85 1.54
C SER A 369 1.19 27.48 0.54
N THR A 370 2.45 27.61 0.91
CA THR A 370 3.55 26.96 0.18
C THR A 370 3.58 25.46 0.49
N TYR A 371 4.06 24.65 -0.45
CA TYR A 371 4.26 23.20 -0.26
C TYR A 371 5.51 22.94 0.58
N ASP A 372 6.54 23.76 0.39
CA ASP A 372 7.86 23.64 1.02
C ASP A 372 8.55 25.02 1.11
N LEU A 373 9.70 25.07 1.79
CA LEU A 373 10.51 26.28 1.96
C LEU A 373 11.76 26.29 1.07
N ARG A 374 11.77 25.56 -0.06
CA ARG A 374 12.93 25.49 -0.95
C ARG A 374 13.38 26.86 -1.47
N HIS A 375 12.48 27.84 -1.50
CA HIS A 375 12.75 29.21 -1.93
C HIS A 375 13.76 29.92 -1.02
N LEU A 376 13.85 29.54 0.26
CA LEU A 376 14.85 30.07 1.20
C LEU A 376 16.26 29.58 0.84
N GLY A 377 16.43 28.27 0.64
CA GLY A 377 17.72 27.67 0.33
C GLY A 377 18.17 27.87 -1.12
N LEU A 378 17.25 27.76 -2.08
CA LEU A 378 17.54 27.84 -3.51
C LEU A 378 17.43 29.25 -4.10
N LYS A 379 16.95 30.23 -3.32
CA LYS A 379 16.74 31.62 -3.76
C LYS A 379 15.88 31.70 -5.03
N THR A 380 14.77 30.95 -5.04
CA THR A 380 13.81 30.89 -6.15
C THR A 380 12.45 31.45 -5.74
N ALA A 381 11.51 31.50 -6.69
CA ALA A 381 10.10 31.71 -6.35
C ALA A 381 9.58 30.61 -5.38
N PRO A 382 8.62 30.93 -4.49
CA PRO A 382 7.96 29.96 -3.63
C PRO A 382 7.28 28.84 -4.42
N ASN A 383 7.45 27.61 -3.96
CA ASN A 383 6.72 26.46 -4.49
C ASN A 383 5.33 26.42 -3.85
N LEU A 384 4.33 27.01 -4.52
CA LEU A 384 2.96 27.05 -4.01
C LEU A 384 2.34 25.65 -3.94
N ALA A 385 1.64 25.36 -2.85
CA ALA A 385 0.86 24.14 -2.74
C ALA A 385 -0.35 24.24 -3.68
N ARG A 386 -0.55 23.20 -4.50
CA ARG A 386 -1.82 23.00 -5.21
C ARG A 386 -2.97 22.86 -4.21
N TRP A 387 -4.20 23.09 -4.63
CA TRP A 387 -5.37 23.12 -3.73
C TRP A 387 -5.62 21.79 -2.99
N ASP A 388 -5.29 20.65 -3.61
CA ASP A 388 -5.32 19.33 -2.96
C ASP A 388 -4.32 19.27 -1.79
N TYR A 389 -3.07 19.69 -1.98
CA TYR A 389 -2.08 19.78 -0.91
C TYR A 389 -2.44 20.83 0.14
N HIS A 390 -2.99 21.98 -0.26
CA HIS A 390 -3.50 22.97 0.68
C HIS A 390 -4.60 22.40 1.59
N THR A 391 -5.50 21.61 1.01
CA THR A 391 -6.54 20.88 1.77
C THR A 391 -5.93 19.86 2.73
N VAL A 392 -4.90 19.12 2.29
CA VAL A 392 -4.14 18.21 3.17
C VAL A 392 -3.50 18.96 4.33
N HIS A 393 -2.91 20.13 4.09
CA HIS A 393 -2.35 20.94 5.17
C HIS A 393 -3.39 21.36 6.20
N ILE A 394 -4.56 21.84 5.75
CA ILE A 394 -5.68 22.20 6.63
C ILE A 394 -6.11 20.99 7.47
N TYR A 395 -6.29 19.83 6.84
CA TYR A 395 -6.68 18.60 7.53
C TYR A 395 -5.67 18.19 8.61
N LEU A 396 -4.38 18.20 8.28
CA LEU A 396 -3.32 17.81 9.20
C LEU A 396 -3.19 18.78 10.38
N LEU A 397 -3.31 20.09 10.15
CA LEU A 397 -3.32 21.09 11.22
C LEU A 397 -4.52 20.90 12.17
N LYS A 398 -5.71 20.59 11.62
CA LYS A 398 -6.90 20.26 12.42
C LYS A 398 -6.71 18.99 13.23
N TRP A 399 -6.11 17.97 12.63
CA TRP A 399 -5.81 16.71 13.29
C TRP A 399 -4.82 16.91 14.44
N LEU A 400 -3.73 17.64 14.20
CA LEU A 400 -2.73 17.96 15.22
C LEU A 400 -3.32 18.82 16.34
N TYR A 401 -4.14 19.82 16.01
CA TYR A 401 -4.86 20.59 17.03
C TYR A 401 -5.74 19.71 17.93
N ASN A 402 -6.41 18.70 17.36
CA ASN A 402 -7.29 17.83 18.16
C ASN A 402 -6.52 17.06 19.23
N ILE A 403 -5.24 16.74 19.00
CA ILE A 403 -4.40 16.01 19.95
C ILE A 403 -3.59 16.94 20.87
N THR A 404 -3.06 18.06 20.37
CA THR A 404 -2.18 18.96 21.17
C THR A 404 -2.91 20.11 21.85
N LYS A 405 -4.09 20.48 21.33
CA LYS A 405 -4.83 21.70 21.71
C LYS A 405 -4.09 23.01 21.45
N GLU A 406 -3.06 22.99 20.61
CA GLU A 406 -2.30 24.19 20.20
C GLU A 406 -3.14 25.12 19.31
N LYS A 407 -3.61 26.24 19.88
CA LYS A 407 -4.59 27.14 19.24
C LYS A 407 -4.10 27.69 17.90
N GLN A 408 -2.82 28.02 17.80
CA GLN A 408 -2.22 28.57 16.58
C GLN A 408 -2.40 27.65 15.35
N LEU A 409 -2.36 26.32 15.55
CA LEU A 409 -2.58 25.36 14.47
C LEU A 409 -4.01 25.46 13.94
N ASN A 410 -5.00 25.54 14.84
CA ASN A 410 -6.41 25.65 14.48
C ASN A 410 -6.75 27.00 13.83
N GLU A 411 -6.17 28.09 14.35
CA GLU A 411 -6.33 29.43 13.79
C GLU A 411 -5.78 29.52 12.36
N THR A 412 -4.59 28.94 12.14
CA THR A 412 -3.99 28.85 10.81
C THR A 412 -4.83 27.98 9.88
N ALA A 413 -5.28 26.81 10.34
CA ALA A 413 -6.16 25.95 9.55
C ALA A 413 -7.48 26.64 9.14
N ASN A 414 -8.11 27.40 10.04
CA ASN A 414 -9.31 28.18 9.75
C ASN A 414 -9.05 29.28 8.72
N ARG A 415 -7.92 29.99 8.86
CA ARG A 415 -7.52 31.03 7.92
C ARG A 415 -7.24 30.44 6.53
N TRP A 416 -6.54 29.31 6.46
CA TRP A 416 -6.29 28.58 5.21
C TRP A 416 -7.56 28.04 4.57
N ALA A 417 -8.49 27.50 5.36
CA ALA A 417 -9.81 27.10 4.85
C ALA A 417 -10.57 28.29 4.22
N ALA A 418 -10.42 29.50 4.77
CA ALA A 418 -11.00 30.69 4.18
C ALA A 418 -10.33 31.12 2.86
N TYR A 419 -9.04 30.81 2.65
CA TYR A 419 -8.35 31.06 1.39
C TYR A 419 -8.93 30.23 0.23
N ALA A 420 -9.35 29.00 0.51
CA ALA A 420 -10.07 28.17 -0.46
C ALA A 420 -11.42 28.76 -0.90
N GLN A 421 -11.95 29.73 -0.15
CA GLN A 421 -13.16 30.49 -0.48
C GLN A 421 -12.85 31.88 -1.05
N GLY A 422 -11.61 32.14 -1.45
CA GLY A 422 -11.18 33.41 -2.04
C GLY A 422 -10.89 34.53 -1.04
N LYS A 423 -10.96 34.28 0.27
CA LYS A 423 -10.51 35.29 1.25
C LYS A 423 -9.00 35.45 1.19
N ARG A 424 -8.51 36.63 1.58
CA ARG A 424 -7.08 36.95 1.65
C ARG A 424 -6.76 37.58 3.00
N ALA A 425 -5.52 37.46 3.45
CA ALA A 425 -5.02 38.25 4.56
C ALA A 425 -5.18 39.74 4.24
N LYS A 426 -5.42 40.55 5.28
CA LYS A 426 -5.51 42.00 5.11
C LYS A 426 -4.17 42.54 4.58
N HIS A 427 -4.25 43.39 3.57
CA HIS A 427 -3.13 44.26 3.21
C HIS A 427 -3.20 45.56 4.03
N ASN A 428 -2.11 46.31 4.03
CA ASN A 428 -1.99 47.62 4.69
C ASN A 428 -2.85 48.71 4.02
#